data_AF-A0A7S4JR63-F1
#
_entry.id   AF-A0A7S4JR63-F1
#
_cell.length_a   1.000
_cell.length_b   1.000
_cell.length_c   1.000
_cell.angle_alpha   90.00
_cell.angle_beta   90.00
_cell.angle_gamma   90.00
#
_symmetry.space_group_name_H-M   'P 1'
#
loop_
_entity.id
_entity.type
_entity.pdbx_description
1 polymer ?
#
loop_
_entity_poly.entity_id
_entity_poly.type
_entity_poly.pdbx_seq_one_letter_code
_entity_poly.pdbx_strand_id
1 'polypeptide(L)'
;GGPGVVAGPVGDDLIHTPAQLMLYWEDEYRWQRESERTSWCLECRDVTDECPPRPQRRRTMMRTTMRTGAARRPDGGGGDDEEAQHQPPRRNERRKLPPSPATAAVAVAAQCLPGNQVSLNECDADNILQKWVWNHGTLRPSTALNLCVRRGNPKRRGRWYYLAACNEASSGTDQHFFTSSGYNTDGILEHHRFEIHPDIDGGGGEGQCVTQHHHPICGEKIKHDPCDEMARRHTTSYWVADKVGICGHNLQC
;
A
#
# COMPACT_ATOMS: atom_id res chain seq x y z
N GLY A 1 7.04 57.96 19.12
CA GLY A 1 6.17 56.78 19.09
C GLY A 1 5.82 56.50 17.64
N GLY A 2 6.44 55.49 17.05
CA GLY A 2 6.05 55.00 15.72
C GLY A 2 5.04 53.86 15.87
N PRO A 3 4.09 53.69 14.94
CA PRO A 3 3.13 52.60 14.99
C PRO A 3 3.86 51.26 14.86
N GLY A 4 3.74 50.43 15.90
CA GLY A 4 4.27 49.07 15.90
C GLY A 4 3.53 48.22 14.88
N VAL A 5 4.26 47.68 13.91
CA VAL A 5 3.75 46.67 12.98
C VAL A 5 3.60 45.37 13.78
N VAL A 6 2.36 45.00 14.08
CA VAL A 6 2.03 43.71 14.68
C VAL A 6 2.17 42.68 13.57
N ALA A 7 3.22 41.86 13.63
CA ALA A 7 3.33 40.68 12.78
C ALA A 7 2.15 39.75 13.10
N GLY A 8 1.19 39.64 12.18
CA GLY A 8 0.17 38.60 12.25
C GLY A 8 0.82 37.22 12.12
N PRO A 9 0.21 36.16 12.68
CA PRO A 9 0.72 34.80 12.52
C PRO A 9 0.71 34.48 11.02
N VAL A 10 1.90 34.27 10.46
CA VAL A 10 2.06 33.75 9.11
C VAL A 10 1.47 32.35 9.14
N GLY A 11 0.38 32.16 8.40
CA GLY A 11 -0.33 30.89 8.30
C GLY A 11 0.48 29.89 7.51
N ASP A 12 1.41 29.21 8.19
CA ASP A 12 2.09 28.01 7.71
C ASP A 12 1.33 26.72 8.12
N ASP A 13 0.03 26.83 8.40
CA ASP A 13 -0.88 25.68 8.50
C ASP A 13 -1.22 25.15 7.09
N LEU A 14 -0.19 24.89 6.29
CA LEU A 14 -0.30 24.01 5.14
C LEU A 14 -0.57 22.60 5.68
N ILE A 15 -1.84 22.32 5.96
CA ILE A 15 -2.31 20.97 6.24
C ILE A 15 -1.96 20.14 5.01
N HIS A 16 -0.86 19.38 5.11
CA HIS A 16 -0.41 18.51 4.04
C HIS A 16 -1.52 17.52 3.69
N THR A 17 -1.91 17.49 2.42
CA THR A 17 -2.96 16.60 1.92
C THR A 17 -2.54 15.14 2.14
N PRO A 18 -3.42 14.30 2.72
CA PRO A 18 -3.13 12.88 2.86
C PRO A 18 -2.85 12.23 1.49
N ALA A 19 -1.85 11.36 1.46
CA ALA A 19 -1.49 10.60 0.26
C ALA A 19 -1.28 9.14 0.62
N GLN A 20 -1.41 8.29 -0.39
CA GLN A 20 -1.09 6.88 -0.28
C GLN A 20 0.38 6.68 -0.64
N LEU A 21 1.17 6.20 0.31
CA LEU A 21 2.58 5.87 0.10
C LEU A 21 2.68 4.46 -0.45
N MET A 22 3.34 4.35 -1.59
CA MET A 22 3.34 3.15 -2.40
C MET A 22 4.78 2.77 -2.75
N LEU A 23 5.14 1.50 -2.66
CA LEU A 23 6.43 1.05 -3.17
C LEU A 23 6.48 1.31 -4.66
N TYR A 24 7.56 1.92 -5.13
CA TYR A 24 7.80 2.08 -6.55
C TYR A 24 8.01 0.70 -7.20
N TRP A 25 7.45 0.52 -8.39
CA TRP A 25 7.75 -0.60 -9.27
C TRP A 25 7.99 -0.08 -10.69
N GLU A 26 8.76 -0.84 -11.46
CA GLU A 26 8.90 -0.63 -12.90
C GLU A 26 7.93 -1.54 -13.64
N ASP A 27 7.54 -1.14 -14.84
CA ASP A 27 6.53 -1.83 -15.66
C ASP A 27 6.85 -3.31 -15.96
N GLU A 28 8.13 -3.67 -15.91
CA GLU A 28 8.63 -5.04 -16.10
C GLU A 28 8.77 -5.83 -14.79
N TYR A 29 8.59 -5.17 -13.65
CA TYR A 29 8.75 -5.77 -12.33
C TYR A 29 7.51 -6.58 -11.94
N ARG A 30 7.60 -7.89 -12.11
CA ARG A 30 6.55 -8.83 -11.68
C ARG A 30 6.85 -9.35 -10.29
N TRP A 31 6.21 -8.76 -9.29
CA TRP A 31 6.25 -9.31 -7.94
C TRP A 31 5.72 -10.74 -7.95
N GLN A 32 6.49 -11.67 -7.35
CA GLN A 32 6.11 -13.07 -7.17
C GLN A 32 5.72 -13.84 -8.46
N ARG A 33 6.19 -13.38 -9.63
CA ARG A 33 5.87 -13.97 -10.96
C ARG A 33 4.39 -13.91 -11.34
N GLU A 34 3.62 -13.03 -10.73
CA GLU A 34 2.23 -12.82 -11.11
C GLU A 34 2.12 -12.13 -12.48
N SER A 35 1.04 -12.42 -13.21
CA SER A 35 0.75 -11.81 -14.51
C SER A 35 0.12 -10.42 -14.40
N GLU A 36 -0.41 -10.09 -13.22
CA GLU A 36 -1.10 -8.84 -12.96
C GLU A 36 -0.22 -7.94 -12.09
N ARG A 37 -0.32 -6.63 -12.33
CA ARG A 37 0.39 -5.63 -11.54
C ARG A 37 -0.28 -5.54 -10.17
N THR A 38 0.47 -5.82 -9.12
CA THR A 38 0.05 -5.53 -7.74
C THR A 38 0.84 -4.33 -7.26
N SER A 39 0.12 -3.32 -6.78
CA SER A 39 0.69 -2.16 -6.11
C SER A 39 0.67 -2.39 -4.60
N TRP A 40 1.75 -2.01 -3.92
CA TRP A 40 1.91 -2.25 -2.48
C TRP A 40 1.99 -0.92 -1.74
N CYS A 41 1.08 -0.72 -0.80
CA CYS A 41 0.90 0.52 -0.08
C CYS A 41 1.15 0.35 1.41
N LEU A 42 1.70 1.42 1.99
CA LEU A 42 1.95 1.52 3.40
C LEU A 42 0.62 1.59 4.16
N GLU A 43 0.47 0.80 5.21
CA GLU A 43 -0.74 0.72 6.03
C GLU A 43 -0.39 0.65 7.51
N CYS A 44 -1.18 1.31 8.36
CA CYS A 44 -1.13 1.05 9.79
C CYS A 44 -2.06 -0.15 10.09
N ARG A 45 -1.56 -1.17 10.79
CA ARG A 45 -2.40 -2.34 11.11
C ARG A 45 -2.12 -2.89 12.49
N ASP A 46 -3.14 -3.51 13.08
CA ASP A 46 -2.92 -4.41 14.19
C ASP A 46 -2.10 -5.63 13.72
N VAL A 47 -1.23 -6.12 14.60
CA VAL A 47 -0.37 -7.28 14.34
C VAL A 47 -1.19 -8.56 14.15
N THR A 48 -2.41 -8.57 14.67
CA THR A 48 -3.30 -9.74 14.67
C THR A 48 -4.10 -9.92 13.40
N ASP A 49 -4.16 -8.89 12.55
CA ASP A 49 -4.91 -8.97 11.31
C ASP A 49 -4.06 -9.66 10.25
N GLU A 50 -4.25 -10.97 10.11
CA GLU A 50 -3.63 -11.73 9.03
C GLU A 50 -4.12 -11.22 7.67
N CYS A 51 -3.24 -11.27 6.68
CA CYS A 51 -3.68 -10.98 5.32
C CYS A 51 -4.72 -11.99 4.89
N PRO A 52 -5.88 -11.52 4.37
CA PRO A 52 -6.86 -12.45 3.86
C PRO A 52 -6.17 -13.34 2.82
N PRO A 53 -6.39 -14.66 2.86
CA PRO A 53 -5.84 -15.53 1.84
C PRO A 53 -6.29 -14.99 0.50
N ARG A 54 -5.33 -14.69 -0.39
CA ARG A 54 -5.66 -14.23 -1.74
C ARG A 54 -6.69 -15.20 -2.30
N PRO A 55 -7.85 -14.71 -2.80
CA PRO A 55 -8.86 -15.60 -3.36
C PRO A 55 -8.13 -16.46 -4.37
N GLN A 56 -8.05 -17.78 -4.09
CA GLN A 56 -7.32 -18.69 -4.96
C GLN A 56 -7.97 -18.54 -6.32
N ARG A 57 -7.27 -17.85 -7.23
CA ARG A 57 -7.73 -17.70 -8.59
C ARG A 57 -7.85 -19.12 -9.08
N ARG A 58 -9.11 -19.58 -9.24
CA ARG A 58 -9.38 -20.82 -9.92
C ARG A 58 -8.67 -20.65 -11.24
N ARG A 59 -7.56 -21.38 -11.43
CA ARG A 59 -6.92 -21.53 -12.72
C ARG A 59 -8.03 -22.05 -13.61
N THR A 60 -8.71 -21.15 -14.29
CA THR A 60 -9.47 -21.48 -15.47
C THR A 60 -8.37 -21.92 -16.41
N MET A 61 -8.04 -23.23 -16.37
CA MET A 61 -7.24 -23.82 -17.40
C MET A 61 -8.03 -23.54 -18.66
N MET A 62 -7.62 -22.53 -19.43
CA MET A 62 -8.07 -22.43 -20.80
C MET A 62 -7.62 -23.73 -21.41
N ARG A 63 -8.57 -24.66 -21.52
CA ARG A 63 -8.41 -25.91 -22.23
C ARG A 63 -8.23 -25.44 -23.67
N THR A 64 -6.98 -25.20 -24.05
CA THR A 64 -6.60 -25.07 -25.44
C THR A 64 -6.95 -26.41 -26.06
N THR A 65 -8.17 -26.55 -26.54
CA THR A 65 -8.51 -27.56 -27.52
C THR A 65 -7.59 -27.27 -28.69
N MET A 66 -6.44 -27.97 -28.74
CA MET A 66 -5.66 -28.07 -29.95
C MET A 66 -6.58 -28.73 -30.97
N ARG A 67 -7.21 -27.90 -31.80
CA ARG A 67 -7.82 -28.34 -33.05
C ARG A 67 -6.64 -28.82 -33.90
N THR A 68 -6.35 -30.11 -33.81
CA THR A 68 -5.53 -30.80 -34.80
C THR A 68 -6.25 -30.63 -36.13
N GLY A 69 -5.70 -29.77 -36.99
CA GLY A 69 -6.12 -29.63 -38.37
C GLY A 69 -5.75 -30.90 -39.13
N ALA A 70 -6.59 -31.92 -39.04
CA ALA A 70 -6.58 -33.03 -39.97
C ALA A 70 -7.24 -32.55 -41.27
N ALA A 71 -6.43 -32.28 -42.28
CA ALA A 71 -6.90 -32.11 -43.65
C ALA A 71 -7.46 -33.45 -44.16
N ARG A 72 -8.76 -33.52 -44.47
CA ARG A 72 -9.30 -34.48 -45.47
C ARG A 72 -10.46 -33.90 -46.27
N ARG A 73 -10.42 -34.28 -47.54
CA ARG A 73 -11.35 -34.05 -48.66
C ARG A 73 -12.59 -34.97 -48.56
N PRO A 74 -13.56 -34.90 -49.51
CA PRO A 74 -14.99 -34.84 -49.24
C PRO A 74 -15.73 -36.19 -49.31
N ASP A 75 -17.05 -36.06 -49.16
CA ASP A 75 -18.16 -36.99 -49.48
C ASP A 75 -18.73 -37.85 -48.36
N GLY A 76 -20.07 -37.77 -48.28
CA GLY A 76 -20.90 -38.91 -47.88
C GLY A 76 -21.81 -38.68 -46.69
N GLY A 77 -23.02 -38.17 -46.97
CA GLY A 77 -24.29 -38.82 -46.59
C GLY A 77 -24.62 -39.08 -45.12
N GLY A 78 -25.71 -38.44 -44.68
CA GLY A 78 -26.86 -39.09 -44.05
C GLY A 78 -26.69 -39.68 -42.64
N GLY A 79 -27.51 -39.18 -41.71
CA GLY A 79 -27.69 -39.81 -40.40
C GLY A 79 -28.26 -38.83 -39.40
N ASP A 80 -29.59 -38.75 -39.36
CA ASP A 80 -30.36 -38.07 -38.33
C ASP A 80 -30.24 -38.88 -37.03
N ASP A 81 -29.47 -38.39 -36.05
CA ASP A 81 -29.50 -38.93 -34.69
C ASP A 81 -29.75 -37.80 -33.69
N GLU A 82 -30.96 -37.87 -33.15
CA GLU A 82 -31.60 -37.01 -32.16
C GLU A 82 -30.94 -37.23 -30.78
N GLU A 83 -29.85 -36.53 -30.49
CA GLU A 83 -29.19 -36.60 -29.19
C GLU A 83 -29.90 -35.70 -28.16
N ALA A 84 -30.66 -36.35 -27.29
CA ALA A 84 -31.43 -35.75 -26.20
C ALA A 84 -30.54 -34.91 -25.26
N GLN A 85 -30.79 -33.60 -25.24
CA GLN A 85 -30.17 -32.64 -24.33
C GLN A 85 -30.62 -32.90 -22.89
N HIS A 86 -29.77 -33.58 -22.11
CA HIS A 86 -29.94 -33.71 -20.67
C HIS A 86 -29.56 -32.38 -19.98
N GLN A 87 -30.56 -31.54 -19.71
CA GLN A 87 -30.36 -30.34 -18.92
C GLN A 87 -30.09 -30.72 -17.46
N PRO A 88 -28.97 -30.27 -16.85
CA PRO A 88 -28.71 -30.52 -15.44
C PRO A 88 -29.75 -29.80 -14.55
N PRO A 89 -30.10 -30.38 -13.39
CA PRO A 89 -31.13 -29.83 -12.51
C PRO A 89 -30.75 -28.42 -12.05
N ARG A 90 -31.73 -27.50 -12.15
CA ARG A 90 -31.62 -26.12 -11.68
C ARG A 90 -31.26 -26.12 -10.19
N ARG A 91 -30.04 -25.67 -9.90
CA ARG A 91 -29.53 -25.52 -8.53
C ARG A 91 -30.34 -24.43 -7.84
N ASN A 92 -31.18 -24.84 -6.89
CA ASN A 92 -31.97 -23.93 -6.05
C ASN A 92 -31.09 -22.79 -5.52
N GLU A 93 -31.43 -21.57 -5.92
CA GLU A 93 -30.87 -20.34 -5.40
C GLU A 93 -31.15 -20.30 -3.89
N ARG A 94 -30.13 -20.62 -3.09
CA ARG A 94 -30.15 -20.35 -1.66
C ARG A 94 -30.32 -18.83 -1.50
N ARG A 95 -31.53 -18.41 -1.15
CA ARG A 95 -31.81 -17.06 -0.66
C ARG A 95 -30.76 -16.74 0.42
N LYS A 96 -29.88 -15.78 0.12
CA LYS A 96 -28.97 -15.18 1.11
C LYS A 96 -29.87 -14.60 2.21
N LEU A 97 -29.92 -15.28 3.35
CA LEU A 97 -30.51 -14.69 4.55
C LEU A 97 -29.70 -13.43 4.89
N PRO A 98 -30.36 -12.30 5.18
CA PRO A 98 -29.67 -11.11 5.64
C PRO A 98 -28.87 -11.46 6.90
N PRO A 99 -27.67 -10.87 7.08
CA PRO A 99 -26.87 -11.10 8.27
C PRO A 99 -27.69 -10.76 9.52
N SER A 100 -27.63 -11.65 10.51
CA SER A 100 -28.29 -11.47 11.80
C SER A 100 -27.79 -10.18 12.48
N PRO A 101 -28.66 -9.35 13.08
CA PRO A 101 -28.27 -8.09 13.73
C PRO A 101 -27.33 -8.27 14.94
N ALA A 102 -27.07 -9.50 15.40
CA ALA A 102 -26.14 -9.80 16.47
C ALA A 102 -24.65 -9.81 16.06
N THR A 103 -24.33 -9.70 14.76
CA THR A 103 -22.95 -9.53 14.26
C THR A 103 -22.60 -8.09 13.91
N ALA A 104 -23.45 -7.12 14.26
CA ALA A 104 -23.07 -5.71 14.35
C ALA A 104 -22.22 -5.48 15.63
N ALA A 105 -21.27 -6.37 15.89
CA ALA A 105 -20.14 -6.09 16.76
C ALA A 105 -19.56 -4.79 16.22
N VAL A 106 -19.60 -3.77 17.07
CA VAL A 106 -19.09 -2.42 16.85
C VAL A 106 -17.96 -2.51 15.85
N ALA A 107 -18.21 -2.10 14.61
CA ALA A 107 -17.16 -1.83 13.66
C ALA A 107 -16.37 -0.70 14.31
N VAL A 108 -15.41 -1.06 15.16
CA VAL A 108 -14.42 -0.15 15.69
C VAL A 108 -13.82 0.41 14.42
N ALA A 109 -14.19 1.66 14.12
CA ALA A 109 -13.77 2.33 12.91
C ALA A 109 -12.27 2.09 12.81
N ALA A 110 -11.84 1.51 11.70
CA ALA A 110 -10.47 1.10 11.51
C ALA A 110 -9.59 2.34 11.78
N GLN A 111 -8.86 2.31 12.89
CA GLN A 111 -8.09 3.45 13.39
C GLN A 111 -6.69 2.97 13.71
N CYS A 112 -5.71 3.81 13.38
CA CYS A 112 -4.35 3.58 13.79
C CYS A 112 -4.20 3.82 15.30
N LEU A 113 -3.65 2.84 16.02
CA LEU A 113 -3.43 2.88 17.46
C LEU A 113 -1.93 2.92 17.80
N PRO A 114 -1.55 3.47 18.97
CA PRO A 114 -0.18 3.35 19.47
C PRO A 114 0.27 1.89 19.53
N GLY A 115 1.46 1.61 19.00
CA GLY A 115 2.04 0.28 18.94
C GLY A 115 1.64 -0.55 17.72
N ASN A 116 0.65 -0.11 16.92
CA ASN A 116 0.38 -0.74 15.61
C ASN A 116 1.64 -0.75 14.74
N GLN A 117 1.76 -1.79 13.94
CA GLN A 117 2.87 -1.93 13.01
C GLN A 117 2.56 -1.13 11.74
N VAL A 118 3.64 -0.72 11.08
CA VAL A 118 3.57 -0.16 9.75
C VAL A 118 3.98 -1.25 8.77
N SER A 119 3.09 -1.61 7.86
CA SER A 119 3.28 -2.73 6.94
C SER A 119 2.84 -2.39 5.52
N LEU A 120 3.10 -3.31 4.60
CA LEU A 120 2.72 -3.24 3.21
C LEU A 120 1.50 -4.14 2.97
N ASN A 121 0.50 -3.59 2.30
CA ASN A 121 -0.66 -4.35 1.82
C ASN A 121 -0.95 -3.95 0.38
N GLU A 122 -1.82 -4.69 -0.28
CA GLU A 122 -2.29 -4.31 -1.61
C GLU A 122 -2.98 -2.95 -1.55
N CYS A 123 -2.65 -2.08 -2.49
CA CYS A 123 -3.18 -0.72 -2.50
C CYS A 123 -4.70 -0.72 -2.69
N ASP A 124 -5.38 -0.02 -1.78
CA ASP A 124 -6.81 0.25 -1.87
C ASP A 124 -7.01 1.77 -1.74
N ALA A 125 -7.56 2.37 -2.80
CA ALA A 125 -7.80 3.81 -2.87
C ALA A 125 -8.80 4.28 -1.79
N ASP A 126 -9.70 3.41 -1.34
CA ASP A 126 -10.73 3.71 -0.34
C ASP A 126 -10.26 3.39 1.09
N ASN A 127 -9.13 2.69 1.26
CA ASN A 127 -8.63 2.33 2.57
C ASN A 127 -7.95 3.53 3.27
N ILE A 128 -8.67 4.12 4.23
CA ILE A 128 -8.19 5.26 5.03
C ILE A 128 -6.94 4.95 5.87
N LEU A 129 -6.67 3.67 6.19
CA LEU A 129 -5.45 3.26 6.92
C LEU A 129 -4.20 3.32 6.06
N GLN A 130 -4.36 3.42 4.74
CA GLN A 130 -3.27 3.57 3.78
C GLN A 130 -2.97 5.04 3.43
N LYS A 131 -3.60 5.99 4.12
CA LYS A 131 -3.44 7.42 3.88
C LYS A 131 -2.57 8.05 4.95
N TRP A 132 -1.51 8.73 4.50
CA TRP A 132 -0.45 9.26 5.32
C TRP A 132 -0.25 10.74 5.06
N VAL A 133 0.12 11.45 6.11
CA VAL A 133 0.47 12.87 6.11
C VAL A 133 1.94 12.97 6.47
N TRP A 134 2.72 13.61 5.61
CA TRP A 134 4.07 14.04 5.96
C TRP A 134 3.98 15.40 6.62
N ASN A 135 4.50 15.57 7.83
CA ASN A 135 4.43 16.83 8.55
C ASN A 135 5.72 17.09 9.32
N HIS A 136 6.41 18.18 9.01
CA HIS A 136 7.69 18.56 9.65
C HIS A 136 8.69 17.40 9.78
N GLY A 137 8.88 16.61 8.71
CA GLY A 137 9.80 15.46 8.72
C GLY A 137 9.29 14.23 9.47
N THR A 138 8.04 14.23 9.94
CA THR A 138 7.39 13.05 10.54
C THR A 138 6.37 12.46 9.58
N LEU A 139 6.25 11.13 9.58
CA LEU A 139 5.22 10.42 8.83
C LEU A 139 4.09 10.03 9.78
N ARG A 140 2.86 10.47 9.48
CA ARG A 140 1.69 10.34 10.37
C ARG A 140 0.53 9.70 9.63
N PRO A 141 -0.26 8.80 10.23
CA PRO A 141 -1.48 8.33 9.61
C PRO A 141 -2.54 9.42 9.61
N SER A 142 -3.31 9.52 8.52
CA SER A 142 -4.38 10.51 8.39
C SER A 142 -5.49 10.36 9.44
N THR A 143 -5.68 9.13 9.96
CA THR A 143 -6.70 8.82 10.97
C THR A 143 -6.24 9.09 12.41
N ALA A 144 -4.95 9.40 12.64
CA ALA A 144 -4.41 9.67 13.98
C ALA A 144 -3.15 10.56 13.91
N LEU A 145 -3.34 11.87 13.66
CA LEU A 145 -2.25 12.85 13.48
C LEU A 145 -1.39 13.13 14.73
N ASN A 146 -1.79 12.60 15.89
CA ASN A 146 -0.98 12.61 17.12
C ASN A 146 -0.02 11.41 17.20
N LEU A 147 -0.08 10.49 16.24
CA LEU A 147 0.82 9.36 16.10
C LEU A 147 1.81 9.60 14.96
N CYS A 148 3.04 9.15 15.18
CA CYS A 148 4.14 9.25 14.25
C CYS A 148 4.74 7.85 14.04
N VAL A 149 5.19 7.59 12.81
CA VAL A 149 6.00 6.40 12.52
C VAL A 149 7.30 6.52 13.31
N ARG A 150 7.61 5.48 14.08
CA ARG A 150 8.77 5.40 14.94
C ARG A 150 9.61 4.18 14.63
N ARG A 151 10.92 4.38 14.54
CA ARG A 151 11.91 3.32 14.35
C ARG A 151 11.96 2.41 15.58
N GLY A 152 12.07 1.11 15.32
CA GLY A 152 12.34 0.12 16.35
C GLY A 152 13.75 0.20 16.91
N ASN A 153 13.84 0.02 18.22
CA ASN A 153 15.12 -0.25 18.86
C ASN A 153 15.61 -1.62 18.38
N PRO A 154 16.76 -1.70 17.68
CA PRO A 154 17.27 -2.95 17.12
C PRO A 154 17.41 -4.08 18.15
N LYS A 155 17.68 -3.73 19.43
CA LYS A 155 17.87 -4.71 20.51
C LYS A 155 16.56 -5.29 21.06
N ARG A 156 15.42 -4.60 20.88
CA ARG A 156 14.14 -4.99 21.51
C ARG A 156 13.04 -5.31 20.51
N ARG A 157 12.91 -4.50 19.46
CA ARG A 157 11.82 -4.58 18.48
C ARG A 157 12.35 -4.78 17.05
N GLY A 158 13.64 -5.04 16.90
CA GLY A 158 14.28 -5.13 15.59
C GLY A 158 14.31 -3.78 14.88
N ARG A 159 14.55 -3.83 13.55
CA ARG A 159 14.66 -2.65 12.68
C ARG A 159 13.31 -2.20 12.10
N TRP A 160 12.20 -2.71 12.63
CA TRP A 160 10.85 -2.49 12.13
C TRP A 160 10.27 -1.16 12.62
N TYR A 161 9.35 -0.59 11.84
CA TYR A 161 8.61 0.61 12.21
C TYR A 161 7.26 0.30 12.86
N TYR A 162 6.82 1.17 13.76
CA TYR A 162 5.51 1.12 14.41
C TYR A 162 5.04 2.53 14.78
N LEU A 163 3.78 2.67 15.17
CA LEU A 163 3.22 3.94 15.58
C LEU A 163 3.47 4.23 17.05
N ALA A 164 3.86 5.45 17.37
CA ALA A 164 3.98 5.96 18.73
C ALA A 164 3.44 7.38 18.80
N ALA A 165 3.18 7.88 20.01
CA ALA A 165 2.88 9.30 20.18
C ALA A 165 4.01 10.16 19.59
N CYS A 166 3.64 11.20 18.85
CA CYS A 166 4.59 12.12 18.25
C CYS A 166 5.42 12.81 19.33
N ASN A 167 6.75 12.81 19.17
CA ASN A 167 7.67 13.56 20.02
C ASN A 167 8.37 14.65 19.21
N GLU A 168 7.68 15.77 19.01
CA GLU A 168 8.18 16.93 18.22
C GLU A 168 9.43 17.60 18.83
N ALA A 169 9.83 17.19 20.04
CA ALA A 169 11.04 17.66 20.69
C ALA A 169 12.28 17.02 20.05
N SER A 170 12.87 17.73 19.09
CA SER A 170 14.21 17.60 18.47
C SER A 170 14.29 16.79 17.17
N SER A 171 14.95 17.38 16.17
CA SER A 171 15.60 16.66 15.07
C SER A 171 16.53 15.56 15.61
N GLY A 172 16.72 14.47 14.87
CA GLY A 172 17.49 13.30 15.34
C GLY A 172 16.73 12.35 16.27
N THR A 173 15.40 12.46 16.36
CA THR A 173 14.56 11.44 17.01
C THR A 173 14.38 10.22 16.13
N ASP A 174 13.94 9.12 16.73
CA ASP A 174 13.55 7.90 16.02
C ASP A 174 12.23 8.04 15.22
N GLN A 175 11.70 9.26 15.07
CA GLN A 175 10.46 9.59 14.36
C GLN A 175 10.65 10.58 13.20
N HIS A 176 11.87 11.09 13.02
CA HIS A 176 12.17 12.01 11.94
C HIS A 176 12.71 11.28 10.71
N PHE A 177 12.32 11.79 9.56
CA PHE A 177 12.65 11.29 8.25
C PHE A 177 12.93 12.46 7.32
N PHE A 178 13.74 12.21 6.31
CA PHE A 178 13.90 13.06 5.16
C PHE A 178 13.80 12.21 3.91
N THR A 179 13.71 12.84 2.75
CA THR A 179 13.55 12.16 1.48
C THR A 179 14.64 12.57 0.52
N SER A 180 15.23 11.62 -0.22
CA SER A 180 16.21 11.95 -1.25
C SER A 180 15.54 12.50 -2.51
N SER A 181 16.17 13.49 -3.14
CA SER A 181 15.91 14.06 -4.48
C SER A 181 14.42 14.19 -4.89
N GLY A 182 13.86 15.39 -4.73
CA GLY A 182 12.58 15.77 -5.35
C GLY A 182 11.52 16.28 -4.38
N TYR A 183 11.64 16.02 -3.08
CA TYR A 183 10.65 16.52 -2.12
C TYR A 183 10.88 18.01 -1.84
N ASN A 184 10.04 18.88 -2.40
CA ASN A 184 9.90 20.23 -1.90
C ASN A 184 9.05 20.20 -0.63
N THR A 185 9.34 21.12 0.29
CA THR A 185 8.59 21.33 1.55
C THR A 185 7.08 21.58 1.33
N ASP A 186 6.67 21.81 0.08
CA ASP A 186 5.31 22.14 -0.32
C ASP A 186 4.45 20.91 -0.64
N GLY A 187 5.04 19.71 -0.64
CA GLY A 187 4.26 18.47 -0.65
C GLY A 187 4.87 17.33 -1.45
N ILE A 188 4.17 16.22 -1.34
CA ILE A 188 4.42 14.99 -2.07
C ILE A 188 4.36 15.27 -3.58
N LEU A 189 5.49 15.12 -4.28
CA LEU A 189 5.53 15.13 -5.73
C LEU A 189 4.81 13.88 -6.26
N GLU A 190 3.67 14.08 -6.90
CA GLU A 190 2.95 13.04 -7.60
C GLU A 190 3.85 12.40 -8.67
N HIS A 191 3.89 11.07 -8.71
CA HIS A 191 4.56 10.24 -9.72
C HIS A 191 6.09 10.29 -9.79
N HIS A 192 6.77 11.07 -8.96
CA HIS A 192 8.22 10.98 -8.83
C HIS A 192 8.59 9.97 -7.76
N ARG A 193 9.52 9.06 -8.10
CA ARG A 193 10.08 8.14 -7.10
C ARG A 193 11.04 8.90 -6.19
N PHE A 194 10.95 8.64 -4.89
CA PHE A 194 11.84 9.17 -3.87
C PHE A 194 12.23 8.05 -2.90
N GLU A 195 13.27 8.24 -2.10
CA GLU A 195 13.56 7.34 -0.98
C GLU A 195 13.22 8.04 0.32
N ILE A 196 12.85 7.28 1.34
CA ILE A 196 12.62 7.79 2.69
C ILE A 196 13.82 7.35 3.54
N HIS A 197 14.46 8.30 4.20
CA HIS A 197 15.64 8.11 5.03
C HIS A 197 15.30 8.47 6.47
N PRO A 198 15.54 7.60 7.46
CA PRO A 198 15.44 8.00 8.85
C PRO A 198 16.52 9.02 9.19
N ASP A 199 16.17 10.05 9.96
CA ASP A 199 17.14 10.99 10.52
C ASP A 199 17.83 10.36 11.73
N ILE A 200 19.03 9.83 11.51
CA ILE A 200 19.80 9.12 12.54
C ILE A 200 20.82 10.08 13.12
N ASP A 201 20.69 10.35 14.42
CA ASP A 201 21.69 11.04 15.24
C ASP A 201 22.09 12.44 14.70
N GLY A 202 21.18 13.11 13.99
CA GLY A 202 21.40 14.45 13.41
C GLY A 202 22.48 14.51 12.32
N GLY A 203 22.97 13.36 11.88
CA GLY A 203 24.04 13.23 10.88
C GLY A 203 23.55 13.01 9.46
N GLY A 204 22.23 13.14 9.21
CA GLY A 204 21.61 12.84 7.92
C GLY A 204 21.79 11.37 7.61
N GLY A 205 20.86 10.51 8.03
CA GLY A 205 20.89 9.05 7.85
C GLY A 205 20.86 8.56 6.38
N GLU A 206 21.55 9.24 5.47
CA GLU A 206 21.63 9.07 4.01
C GLU A 206 22.13 7.67 3.61
N GLY A 207 22.76 6.96 4.55
CA GLY A 207 23.17 5.58 4.38
C GLY A 207 22.08 4.55 4.65
N GLN A 208 20.91 4.93 5.19
CA GLN A 208 19.81 4.02 5.52
C GLN A 208 18.50 4.42 4.85
N CYS A 209 17.80 3.44 4.32
CA CYS A 209 16.56 3.65 3.57
C CYS A 209 15.42 2.87 4.22
N VAL A 210 14.26 3.49 4.36
CA VAL A 210 13.00 2.79 4.66
C VAL A 210 12.70 1.86 3.50
N THR A 211 12.55 0.58 3.83
CA THR A 211 12.49 -0.49 2.85
C THR A 211 11.76 -1.71 3.43
N GLN A 212 11.72 -2.76 2.64
CA GLN A 212 11.07 -4.03 2.90
C GLN A 212 12.01 -5.18 2.48
N HIS A 213 11.60 -6.43 2.59
CA HIS A 213 12.39 -7.59 2.19
C HIS A 213 12.20 -7.92 0.71
N HIS A 214 13.24 -8.37 0.03
CA HIS A 214 13.20 -8.72 -1.40
C HIS A 214 11.93 -9.52 -1.80
N HIS A 215 11.04 -8.85 -2.57
CA HIS A 215 9.64 -9.20 -2.89
C HIS A 215 8.59 -8.92 -1.77
N PRO A 216 7.78 -7.85 -1.91
CA PRO A 216 6.73 -7.52 -0.96
C PRO A 216 5.69 -8.62 -0.87
N ILE A 217 5.33 -8.93 0.37
CA ILE A 217 4.20 -9.77 0.72
C ILE A 217 3.17 -8.96 1.51
N CYS A 218 1.92 -9.42 1.50
CA CYS A 218 0.88 -8.79 2.28
C CYS A 218 1.18 -8.88 3.78
N GLY A 219 0.97 -7.78 4.49
CA GLY A 219 1.27 -7.65 5.91
C GLY A 219 2.75 -7.52 6.22
N GLU A 220 3.60 -7.36 5.20
CA GLU A 220 5.03 -7.26 5.38
C GLU A 220 5.41 -5.98 6.13
N LYS A 221 6.19 -6.13 7.19
CA LYS A 221 6.65 -4.99 7.99
C LYS A 221 7.73 -4.21 7.24
N ILE A 222 7.65 -2.90 7.29
CA ILE A 222 8.74 -2.05 6.80
C ILE A 222 9.84 -1.90 7.85
N LYS A 223 11.07 -1.79 7.38
CA LYS A 223 12.29 -1.63 8.18
C LYS A 223 13.22 -0.60 7.56
N HIS A 224 14.32 -0.29 8.23
CA HIS A 224 15.46 0.35 7.58
C HIS A 224 16.58 -0.66 7.33
N ASP A 225 17.24 -0.52 6.20
CA ASP A 225 18.48 -1.21 5.86
C ASP A 225 19.44 -0.23 5.16
N PRO A 226 20.74 -0.56 5.05
CA PRO A 226 21.67 0.25 4.26
C PRO A 226 21.16 0.48 2.83
N CYS A 227 21.16 1.73 2.38
CA CYS A 227 20.63 2.10 1.06
C CYS A 227 21.38 1.36 -0.05
N ASP A 228 22.71 1.47 -0.11
CA ASP A 228 23.49 0.94 -1.24
C ASP A 228 23.65 -0.58 -1.21
N GLU A 229 23.86 -1.16 -0.05
CA GLU A 229 24.18 -2.59 0.07
C GLU A 229 22.95 -3.48 -0.04
N MET A 230 21.78 -2.98 0.38
CA MET A 230 20.56 -3.76 0.53
C MET A 230 19.40 -3.14 -0.23
N ALA A 231 18.95 -1.94 0.15
CA ALA A 231 17.65 -1.43 -0.30
C ALA A 231 17.63 -1.09 -1.81
N ARG A 232 18.64 -0.36 -2.31
CA ARG A 232 18.79 -0.01 -3.73
C ARG A 232 19.11 -1.23 -4.58
N ARG A 233 19.93 -2.15 -4.06
CA ARG A 233 20.28 -3.41 -4.75
C ARG A 233 19.04 -4.27 -5.04
N HIS A 234 18.05 -4.23 -4.15
CA HIS A 234 16.79 -4.93 -4.33
C HIS A 234 15.68 -4.02 -4.90
N THR A 235 15.99 -2.78 -5.27
CA THR A 235 15.03 -1.76 -5.75
C THR A 235 13.87 -1.49 -4.78
N THR A 236 14.06 -1.80 -3.50
CA THR A 236 13.05 -1.70 -2.44
C THR A 236 13.15 -0.40 -1.65
N SER A 237 14.06 0.52 -2.00
CA SER A 237 14.23 1.82 -1.34
C SER A 237 13.30 2.90 -1.88
N TYR A 238 12.69 2.69 -3.04
CA TYR A 238 11.94 3.71 -3.76
C TYR A 238 10.45 3.67 -3.44
N TRP A 239 9.89 4.85 -3.25
CA TRP A 239 8.50 5.11 -2.94
C TRP A 239 7.92 6.09 -3.96
N VAL A 240 6.64 5.95 -4.23
CA VAL A 240 5.80 6.93 -4.92
C VAL A 240 4.68 7.28 -3.98
N ALA A 241 4.12 8.47 -4.14
CA ALA A 241 2.99 8.86 -3.36
C ALA A 241 1.89 9.44 -4.24
N ASP A 242 0.69 8.92 -4.01
CA ASP A 242 -0.49 9.18 -4.81
C ASP A 242 -1.48 10.01 -3.98
N LYS A 243 -1.84 11.19 -4.48
CA LYS A 243 -2.77 12.08 -3.76
C LYS A 243 -4.18 11.57 -3.94
N VAL A 244 -4.71 11.02 -2.86
CA VAL A 244 -6.02 10.40 -2.87
C VAL A 244 -7.06 11.49 -2.72
N GLY A 245 -7.82 11.74 -3.79
CA GLY A 245 -8.97 12.64 -3.75
C GLY A 245 -9.03 13.73 -4.82
N ILE A 246 -8.19 13.71 -5.86
CA ILE A 246 -8.32 14.67 -6.98
C ILE A 246 -8.72 14.01 -8.32
N CYS A 247 -8.51 12.70 -8.52
CA CYS A 247 -9.12 12.00 -9.66
C CYS A 247 -10.62 11.70 -9.36
N GLY A 248 -11.47 12.72 -9.43
CA GLY A 248 -12.92 12.54 -9.43
C GLY A 248 -13.37 11.82 -10.70
N HIS A 249 -13.68 10.52 -10.59
CA HIS A 249 -14.50 9.64 -11.47
C HIS A 249 -14.40 9.70 -13.01
N ASN A 250 -13.66 10.61 -13.66
CA ASN A 250 -13.68 10.78 -15.12
C ASN A 250 -12.37 11.29 -15.73
N LEU A 251 -11.30 11.45 -14.95
CA LEU A 251 -9.97 11.66 -15.50
C LEU A 251 -9.21 10.35 -15.38
N GLN A 252 -8.83 9.81 -16.54
CA GLN A 252 -7.75 8.84 -16.63
C GLN A 252 -6.49 9.52 -16.06
N CYS A 253 -6.20 9.20 -14.80
CA CYS A 253 -4.83 8.96 -14.38
C CYS A 253 -4.38 7.63 -15.07
#